data_AF-A0A5R9A7L7-F1
#
_entry.id   AF-A0A5R9A7L7-F1
#
_cell.length_a   1.000
_cell.length_b   1.000
_cell.length_c   1.000
_cell.angle_alpha   90.00
_cell.angle_beta   90.00
_cell.angle_gamma   90.00
#
_symmetry.space_group_name_H-M   'P 1'
#
loop_
_entity.id
_entity.type
_entity.pdbx_description
1 polymer ?
#
loop_
_entity_poly.entity_id
_entity_poly.type
_entity_poly.pdbx_seq_one_letter_code
_entity_poly.pdbx_strand_id
1 'polypeptide(L)'
;MMGWLERLMMGGHHGRGGYGGGHGGHGGGYGAPGYPPAPAPPPTANAVPTQPCPQCSAQNPQDSRFCHNCGGSLQAAPCKGCGAAVAPQARFCAQCGQERGS
;
A
#
# COMPACT_ATOMS: atom_id res chain seq x y z
N MET A 1 -29.47 5.99 -41.77
CA MET A 1 -29.52 4.53 -41.60
C MET A 1 -28.79 3.88 -42.77
N MET A 2 -27.49 3.65 -42.66
CA MET A 2 -26.74 2.86 -43.66
C MET A 2 -25.77 1.96 -42.88
N GLY A 3 -26.07 0.66 -42.95
CA GLY A 3 -25.60 -0.36 -42.03
C GLY A 3 -24.14 -0.74 -42.21
N TRP A 4 -23.64 -1.36 -41.16
CA TRP A 4 -22.37 -2.09 -41.08
C TRP A 4 -22.23 -3.23 -42.10
N LEU A 5 -23.25 -3.49 -42.94
CA LEU A 5 -23.33 -4.60 -43.88
C LEU A 5 -22.77 -4.27 -45.30
N GLU A 6 -22.71 -3.00 -45.74
CA GLU A 6 -22.18 -2.67 -47.08
C GLU A 6 -20.65 -2.55 -47.18
N ARG A 7 -19.92 -2.50 -46.06
CA ARG A 7 -18.45 -2.34 -46.07
C ARG A 7 -17.66 -3.63 -46.24
N LEU A 8 -18.36 -4.75 -46.44
CA LEU A 8 -17.76 -6.08 -46.57
C LEU A 8 -17.73 -6.64 -48.00
N MET A 9 -18.27 -5.94 -49.02
CA MET A 9 -18.39 -6.48 -50.38
C MET A 9 -17.80 -5.65 -51.54
N MET A 10 -17.20 -4.47 -51.32
CA MET A 10 -16.67 -3.67 -52.44
C MET A 10 -15.15 -3.46 -52.35
N GLY A 11 -14.42 -4.26 -53.12
CA GLY A 11 -13.19 -3.78 -53.76
C GLY A 11 -11.89 -4.37 -53.23
N GLY A 12 -11.56 -5.58 -53.69
CA GLY A 12 -10.18 -6.06 -53.66
C GLY A 12 -9.28 -5.13 -54.50
N HIS A 13 -8.11 -4.79 -53.94
CA HIS A 13 -7.07 -4.04 -54.65
C HIS A 13 -5.79 -4.86 -54.69
N HIS A 14 -5.56 -5.51 -55.84
CA HIS A 14 -4.28 -6.10 -56.20
C HIS A 14 -3.24 -5.00 -56.37
N GLY A 15 -2.33 -4.86 -55.41
CA GLY A 15 -1.17 -3.98 -55.48
C GLY A 15 0.13 -4.77 -55.66
N ARG A 16 0.44 -5.17 -56.90
CA ARG A 16 1.77 -5.65 -57.29
C ARG A 16 2.69 -4.44 -57.49
N GLY A 17 3.66 -4.28 -56.59
CA GLY A 17 4.86 -3.45 -56.76
C GLY A 17 5.80 -3.84 -55.63
N GLY A 18 6.92 -4.53 -55.88
CA GLY A 18 8.04 -4.04 -56.66
C GLY A 18 9.17 -3.77 -55.67
N TYR A 19 10.04 -4.77 -55.51
CA TYR A 19 11.24 -4.77 -54.65
C TYR A 19 12.23 -3.68 -55.11
N GLY A 20 12.77 -2.89 -54.19
CA GLY A 20 13.82 -1.93 -54.52
C GLY A 20 14.24 -0.99 -53.39
N GLY A 21 15.31 -1.38 -52.69
CA GLY A 21 16.43 -0.49 -52.39
C GLY A 21 16.37 0.45 -51.17
N GLY A 22 17.38 0.33 -50.29
CA GLY A 22 17.87 1.46 -49.52
C GLY A 22 18.18 1.18 -48.05
N HIS A 23 19.32 0.56 -47.76
CA HIS A 23 19.94 0.66 -46.44
C HIS A 23 20.71 1.99 -46.40
N GLY A 24 20.24 2.96 -45.62
CA GLY A 24 21.00 4.20 -45.41
C GLY A 24 20.15 5.35 -44.88
N GLY A 25 20.44 5.77 -43.64
CA GLY A 25 19.87 7.00 -43.08
C GLY A 25 20.00 7.08 -41.56
N HIS A 26 21.20 7.32 -41.06
CA HIS A 26 21.41 7.82 -39.70
C HIS A 26 21.04 9.31 -39.65
N GLY A 27 20.20 9.72 -38.69
CA GLY A 27 19.92 11.11 -38.32
C GLY A 27 18.48 11.56 -38.67
N GLY A 28 17.71 12.24 -37.83
CA GLY A 28 17.93 12.73 -36.47
C GLY A 28 16.69 13.54 -36.03
N GLY A 29 16.47 13.62 -34.72
CA GLY A 29 15.88 14.79 -34.05
C GLY A 29 14.38 15.08 -34.23
N TYR A 30 13.58 14.61 -33.28
CA TYR A 30 12.79 15.51 -32.44
C TYR A 30 12.62 14.87 -31.07
N GLY A 31 13.54 15.23 -30.15
CA GLY A 31 13.35 14.98 -28.74
C GLY A 31 12.08 15.70 -28.29
N ALA A 32 11.21 14.99 -27.59
CA ALA A 32 10.15 15.61 -26.82
C ALA A 32 10.77 16.74 -25.97
N PRO A 33 10.13 17.91 -25.81
CA PRO A 33 10.62 18.91 -24.88
C PRO A 33 10.74 18.23 -23.52
N GLY A 34 11.98 18.16 -23.04
CA GLY A 34 12.34 17.50 -21.80
C GLY A 34 11.67 18.22 -20.65
N TYR A 35 10.46 17.78 -20.29
CA TYR A 35 9.96 18.01 -18.95
C TYR A 35 10.98 17.36 -18.02
N PRO A 36 11.58 18.12 -17.09
CA PRO A 36 12.36 17.49 -16.04
C PRO A 36 11.44 16.47 -15.35
N PRO A 37 11.95 15.28 -14.98
CA PRO A 37 11.15 14.36 -14.18
C PRO A 37 10.60 15.13 -12.98
N ALA A 38 9.31 14.99 -12.71
CA ALA A 38 8.70 15.62 -11.55
C ALA A 38 9.57 15.27 -10.32
N PRO A 39 9.87 16.24 -9.43
CA PRO A 39 10.61 15.95 -8.22
C PRO A 39 9.90 14.81 -7.49
N ALA A 40 10.68 13.88 -6.93
CA ALA A 40 10.14 12.80 -6.13
C ALA A 40 9.19 13.40 -5.08
N PRO A 41 8.04 12.76 -4.79
CA PRO A 41 7.17 13.24 -3.73
C PRO A 41 8.02 13.44 -2.46
N PRO A 42 7.80 14.52 -1.70
CA PRO A 42 8.49 14.68 -0.42
C PRO A 42 8.28 13.38 0.38
N PRO A 43 9.25 12.93 1.20
CA PRO A 43 9.05 11.78 2.07
C PRO A 43 7.82 12.05 2.93
N THR A 44 6.68 11.51 2.53
CA THR A 44 5.43 11.64 3.28
C THR A 44 5.56 10.75 4.49
N ALA A 45 5.18 11.32 5.62
CA ALA A 45 5.01 10.71 6.93
C ALA A 45 6.28 10.70 7.79
N ASN A 46 6.30 11.65 8.72
CA ASN A 46 6.49 11.31 10.13
C ASN A 46 5.54 10.15 10.45
N ALA A 47 5.97 8.91 10.21
CA ALA A 47 5.20 7.73 10.56
C ALA A 47 5.11 7.70 12.09
N VAL A 48 3.91 7.95 12.62
CA VAL A 48 3.66 7.72 14.04
C VAL A 48 3.90 6.23 14.26
N PRO A 49 4.82 5.85 15.16
CA PRO A 49 5.13 4.45 15.35
C PRO A 49 3.87 3.74 15.89
N THR A 50 3.59 2.55 15.36
CA THR A 50 2.39 1.76 15.68
C THR A 50 2.74 0.40 16.28
N GLN A 51 1.77 -0.19 16.96
CA GLN A 51 1.80 -1.53 17.54
C GLN A 51 0.52 -2.30 17.18
N PRO A 52 0.62 -3.61 16.87
CA PRO A 52 -0.55 -4.44 16.72
C PRO A 52 -1.20 -4.71 18.08
N CYS A 53 -2.53 -4.67 18.13
CA CYS A 53 -3.28 -5.11 19.29
C CYS A 53 -3.13 -6.63 19.44
N PRO A 54 -2.64 -7.15 20.58
CA PRO A 54 -2.51 -8.59 20.78
C PRO A 54 -3.85 -9.36 20.89
N GLN A 55 -4.99 -8.67 21.04
CA GLN A 55 -6.32 -9.33 21.07
C GLN A 55 -6.97 -9.45 19.69
N CYS A 56 -6.86 -8.41 18.86
CA CYS A 56 -7.61 -8.32 17.60
C CYS A 56 -6.75 -7.92 16.39
N SER A 57 -5.44 -7.77 16.58
CA SER A 57 -4.44 -7.45 15.55
C SER A 57 -4.58 -6.07 14.89
N ALA A 58 -5.49 -5.20 15.35
CA ALA A 58 -5.62 -3.83 14.86
C ALA A 58 -4.35 -2.99 15.13
N GLN A 59 -3.96 -2.14 14.17
CA GLN A 59 -2.82 -1.23 14.32
C GLN A 59 -3.17 -0.02 15.18
N ASN A 60 -2.46 0.17 16.29
CA ASN A 60 -2.69 1.27 17.22
C ASN A 60 -1.42 2.13 17.35
N PRO A 61 -1.53 3.45 17.59
CA PRO A 61 -0.38 4.27 17.99
C PRO A 61 0.36 3.67 19.20
N GLN A 62 1.68 3.86 19.27
CA GLN A 62 2.50 3.40 20.41
C GLN A 62 2.05 3.98 21.76
N ASP A 63 1.51 5.20 21.76
CA ASP A 63 1.01 5.89 22.96
C ASP A 63 -0.43 5.50 23.35
N SER A 64 -1.13 4.67 22.56
CA SER A 64 -2.50 4.25 22.88
C SER A 64 -2.57 3.38 24.13
N ARG A 65 -3.44 3.77 25.08
CA ARG A 65 -3.69 3.01 26.32
C ARG A 65 -4.65 1.83 26.11
N PHE A 66 -5.61 2.02 25.20
CA PHE A 66 -6.64 1.05 24.84
C PHE A 66 -6.69 0.89 23.32
N CYS A 67 -7.09 -0.28 22.84
CA CYS A 67 -7.30 -0.56 21.44
C CYS A 67 -8.55 0.18 20.93
N HIS A 68 -8.40 0.97 19.87
CA HIS A 68 -9.53 1.70 19.26
C HIS A 68 -10.57 0.78 18.61
N ASN A 69 -10.20 -0.47 18.30
CA ASN A 69 -11.10 -1.44 17.67
C ASN A 69 -11.82 -2.34 18.69
N CYS A 70 -11.13 -2.84 19.72
CA CYS A 70 -11.70 -3.82 20.66
C CYS A 70 -11.77 -3.36 22.11
N GLY A 71 -11.28 -2.16 22.45
CA GLY A 71 -11.23 -1.63 23.82
C GLY A 71 -10.18 -2.29 24.74
N GLY A 72 -9.45 -3.29 24.25
CA GLY A 72 -8.43 -4.03 25.01
C GLY A 72 -7.29 -3.14 25.50
N SER A 73 -6.79 -3.38 26.71
CA SER A 73 -5.64 -2.65 27.25
C SER A 73 -4.37 -2.97 26.45
N LEU A 74 -3.59 -1.93 26.10
CA LEU A 74 -2.32 -2.06 25.37
C LEU A 74 -1.10 -1.76 26.27
N GLN A 75 -1.32 -1.15 27.43
CA GLN A 75 -0.27 -0.81 28.38
C GLN A 75 -0.13 -1.83 29.51
N ALA A 76 1.12 -2.03 29.94
CA ALA A 76 1.41 -2.72 31.19
C ALA A 76 0.92 -1.87 32.37
N ALA A 77 0.44 -2.54 33.42
CA ALA A 77 0.00 -1.89 34.65
C ALA A 77 0.65 -2.57 35.86
N PRO A 78 0.93 -1.85 36.96
CA PRO A 78 1.42 -2.45 38.18
C PRO A 78 0.36 -3.36 38.81
N CYS A 79 0.77 -4.52 39.30
CA CYS A 79 -0.09 -5.45 40.03
C CYS A 79 -0.56 -4.83 41.35
N LYS A 80 -1.85 -4.94 41.66
CA LYS A 80 -2.40 -4.46 42.94
C LYS A 80 -1.93 -5.25 44.16
N GLY A 81 -1.54 -6.51 43.98
CA GLY A 81 -1.07 -7.37 45.06
C GLY A 81 0.41 -7.20 45.41
N CYS A 82 1.28 -7.06 44.41
CA CYS A 82 2.74 -7.04 44.64
C CYS A 82 3.50 -5.89 43.93
N GLY A 83 2.82 -5.04 43.15
CA GLY A 83 3.43 -3.93 42.43
C GLY A 83 4.19 -4.30 41.14
N ALA A 84 4.44 -5.59 40.87
CA ALA A 84 5.14 -6.02 39.65
C ALA A 84 4.39 -5.60 38.38
N ALA A 85 5.13 -5.29 37.30
CA ALA A 85 4.53 -4.95 36.01
C ALA A 85 3.79 -6.16 35.42
N VAL A 86 2.52 -5.98 35.06
CA VAL A 86 1.70 -7.02 34.46
C VAL A 86 1.37 -6.64 33.02
N ALA A 87 1.66 -7.56 32.10
CA ALA A 87 1.43 -7.37 30.67
C ALA A 87 -0.04 -7.04 30.37
N PRO A 88 -0.32 -6.20 29.34
CA PRO A 88 -1.68 -5.79 28.93
C PRO A 88 -2.68 -6.93 28.80
N GLN A 89 -2.20 -8.11 28.41
CA GLN A 89 -2.98 -9.28 28.05
C GLN A 89 -2.99 -10.37 29.12
N ALA A 90 -2.20 -10.19 30.18
CA ALA A 90 -2.10 -11.19 31.23
C ALA A 90 -3.33 -11.13 32.12
N ARG A 91 -4.01 -12.28 32.27
CA ARG A 91 -5.18 -12.41 33.15
C ARG A 91 -4.78 -12.38 34.63
N PHE A 92 -3.59 -12.90 34.94
CA PHE A 92 -3.02 -13.01 36.28
C PHE A 92 -1.59 -12.47 36.32
N CYS A 93 -1.15 -12.01 37.49
CA CYS A 93 0.23 -11.61 37.72
C CYS A 93 1.14 -12.84 37.70
N ALA A 94 2.17 -12.84 36.85
CA ALA A 94 3.16 -13.91 36.79
C ALA A 94 4.09 -13.99 38.02
N GLN A 95 3.99 -13.05 38.96
CA GLN A 95 4.80 -13.02 40.18
C GLN A 95 4.04 -13.48 41.43
N CYS A 96 2.77 -13.08 41.58
CA CYS A 96 1.99 -13.41 42.78
C CYS A 96 0.64 -14.07 42.50
N GLY A 97 0.23 -14.26 41.24
CA GLY A 97 -1.03 -14.90 40.87
C GLY A 97 -2.29 -14.02 40.97
N GLN A 98 -2.21 -12.80 41.52
CA GLN A 98 -3.35 -11.88 41.61
C GLN A 98 -3.93 -11.57 40.22
N GLU A 99 -5.25 -11.57 40.09
CA GLU A 99 -5.93 -11.19 38.84
C GLU A 99 -5.75 -9.70 38.52
N ARG A 100 -5.73 -9.34 37.23
CA ARG A 100 -5.56 -7.94 36.80
C ARG A 100 -6.82 -7.08 36.92
N GLY A 101 -7.99 -7.70 36.98
CA GLY A 101 -9.30 -7.04 36.80
C GLY A 101 -10.15 -6.92 38.06
N SER A 102 -9.62 -7.23 39.24
CA SER A 102 -10.30 -7.07 40.53
C SER A 102 -10.13 -5.71 41.17
#